data_AF-A0A161MM92-F1
#
_entry.id   AF-A0A161MM92-F1
#
_cell.length_a   1.000
_cell.length_b   1.000
_cell.length_c   1.000
_cell.angle_alpha   90.00
_cell.angle_beta   90.00
_cell.angle_gamma   90.00
#
_symmetry.space_group_name_H-M   'P 1'
#
loop_
_entity.id
_entity.type
_entity.pdbx_description
1 polymer ?
#
loop_
_entity_poly.entity_id
_entity_poly.type
_entity_poly.pdbx_seq_one_letter_code
_entity_poly.pdbx_strand_id
1 'polypeptide(L)'
;MVPSSPIHYMTEKIPYVFRQNTDFRYLTGCLEPDSALLIVIESENKYKSTLFLREKNRHSELWEGPRTGVEIAPDVFGVDDAKSFQELEKILKGIGNKNVTLWYDALNPVNTA
;
A
#
# COMPACT_ATOMS: atom_id res chain seq x y z
N MET A 1 -1.05 -8.16 -6.02
CA MET A 1 -1.18 -7.04 -5.07
C MET A 1 -0.56 -7.48 -3.76
N VAL A 2 0.27 -6.62 -3.18
CA VAL A 2 0.94 -6.89 -1.91
C VAL A 2 0.57 -5.76 -0.93
N PRO A 3 -0.19 -6.04 0.14
CA PRO A 3 -0.57 -5.03 1.13
C PRO A 3 0.55 -4.77 2.16
N SER A 4 0.55 -3.59 2.76
CA SER A 4 1.35 -3.30 3.95
C SER A 4 0.81 -4.04 5.18
N SER A 5 1.59 -4.08 6.25
CA SER A 5 1.12 -4.50 7.58
C SER A 5 0.12 -3.47 8.13
N PRO A 6 -0.90 -3.91 8.90
CA PRO A 6 -1.69 -3.01 9.72
C PRO A 6 -0.92 -2.59 10.97
N ILE A 7 -1.39 -1.53 11.61
CA ILE A 7 -0.95 -1.17 12.96
C ILE A 7 -1.64 -2.10 13.96
N HIS A 8 -0.85 -2.80 14.78
CA HIS A 8 -1.37 -3.59 15.88
C HIS A 8 -1.36 -2.78 17.17
N TYR A 9 -2.41 -2.95 17.97
CA TYR A 9 -2.58 -2.24 19.24
C TYR A 9 -2.41 -3.20 20.41
N MET A 10 -1.61 -2.79 21.41
CA MET A 10 -1.43 -3.52 22.67
C MET A 10 -2.66 -3.38 23.55
N THR A 11 -3.22 -2.18 23.59
CA THR A 11 -4.52 -1.83 24.19
C THR A 11 -5.21 -0.82 23.27
N GLU A 12 -6.48 -0.50 23.50
CA GLU A 12 -7.29 0.36 22.60
C GLU A 12 -6.62 1.67 22.16
N LYS A 13 -5.70 2.23 22.94
CA LYS A 13 -5.03 3.51 22.64
C LYS A 13 -3.51 3.44 22.52
N ILE A 14 -2.91 2.26 22.72
CA ILE A 14 -1.45 2.10 22.73
C ILE A 14 -1.04 1.18 21.58
N PRO A 15 -0.49 1.73 20.48
CA PRO A 15 0.02 0.94 19.37
C PRO A 15 1.32 0.24 19.76
N TYR A 16 1.54 -0.95 19.21
CA TYR A 16 2.88 -1.55 19.16
C TYR A 16 3.76 -0.80 18.17
N VAL A 17 5.08 -1.02 18.27
CA VAL A 17 6.03 -0.56 17.24
C VAL A 17 5.65 -1.18 15.91
N PHE A 18 5.44 -0.34 14.90
CA PHE A 18 5.06 -0.79 13.57
C PHE A 18 6.16 -1.67 12.95
N ARG A 19 5.76 -2.84 12.45
CA ARG A 19 6.63 -3.74 11.69
C ARG A 19 5.96 -4.05 10.36
N GLN A 20 6.66 -3.70 9.28
CA GLN A 20 6.15 -3.89 7.92
C GLN A 20 6.10 -5.37 7.51
N ASN A 21 5.19 -5.70 6.59
CA ASN A 21 5.17 -6.97 5.88
C ASN A 21 6.50 -7.14 5.09
N THR A 22 7.13 -8.31 5.20
CA THR A 22 8.46 -8.55 4.62
C THR A 22 8.46 -8.39 3.10
N ASP A 23 7.47 -8.94 2.40
CA ASP A 23 7.41 -8.88 0.93
C ASP A 23 7.12 -7.46 0.45
N PHE A 24 6.19 -6.77 1.11
CA PHE A 24 5.91 -5.37 0.81
C PHE A 24 7.15 -4.49 0.99
N ARG A 25 7.87 -4.67 2.11
CA ARG A 25 9.10 -3.93 2.39
C ARG A 25 10.19 -4.27 1.37
N TYR A 26 10.32 -5.52 0.97
CA TYR A 26 11.31 -5.95 -0.01
C TYR A 26 11.07 -5.32 -1.39
N LEU A 27 9.81 -5.25 -1.81
CA LEU A 27 9.45 -4.75 -3.14
C LEU A 27 9.42 -3.21 -3.23
N THR A 28 9.14 -2.51 -2.13
CA THR A 28 8.90 -1.05 -2.16
C THR A 28 9.85 -0.24 -1.29
N GLY A 29 10.46 -0.84 -0.27
CA GLY A 29 11.16 -0.11 0.79
C GLY A 29 10.25 0.74 1.69
N CYS A 30 8.94 0.80 1.43
CA CYS A 30 8.00 1.64 2.16
C CYS A 30 7.71 1.07 3.57
N LEU A 31 7.89 1.92 4.58
CA LEU A 31 7.67 1.60 5.99
C LEU A 31 6.41 2.28 6.56
N GLU A 32 5.53 2.77 5.70
CA GLU A 32 4.26 3.37 6.11
C GLU A 32 3.16 2.29 6.20
N PRO A 33 2.26 2.37 7.20
CA PRO A 33 1.04 1.57 7.26
C PRO A 33 0.00 2.06 6.24
N ASP A 34 -1.17 1.42 6.20
CA ASP A 34 -2.30 1.80 5.33
C ASP A 34 -1.90 1.97 3.86
N SER A 35 -1.10 1.04 3.35
CA SER A 35 -0.47 1.13 2.03
C SER A 35 -0.59 -0.19 1.25
N ALA A 36 -0.51 -0.13 -0.07
CA ALA A 36 -0.56 -1.34 -0.91
C ALA A 36 0.19 -1.14 -2.22
N LEU A 37 0.87 -2.20 -2.68
CA LEU A 37 1.52 -2.24 -3.98
C LEU A 37 0.64 -3.03 -4.96
N LEU A 38 0.28 -2.38 -6.06
CA LEU A 38 -0.37 -3.02 -7.20
C LEU A 38 0.62 -3.07 -8.36
N ILE A 39 0.88 -4.26 -8.88
CA ILE A 39 1.62 -4.46 -10.13
C ILE A 39 0.63 -5.02 -11.14
N VAL A 40 0.39 -4.28 -12.21
CA VAL A 40 -0.44 -4.72 -13.34
C VAL A 40 0.50 -5.13 -14.46
N ILE A 41 0.38 -6.38 -14.93
CA ILE A 41 1.18 -6.93 -16.02
C ILE A 41 0.27 -7.07 -17.23
N GLU A 42 0.57 -6.36 -18.30
CA GLU A 42 -0.16 -6.44 -19.57
C GLU A 42 0.49 -7.43 -20.55
N SER A 43 1.82 -7.51 -20.56
CA SER A 43 2.59 -8.48 -21.36
C SER A 43 3.99 -8.69 -20.78
N GLU A 44 4.74 -9.63 -21.34
CA GLU A 44 6.19 -9.75 -21.11
C GLU A 44 6.83 -8.37 -21.36
N ASN A 45 7.49 -7.80 -20.36
CA ASN A 45 8.07 -6.44 -20.33
C ASN A 45 7.12 -5.24 -20.34
N LYS A 46 5.80 -5.44 -20.25
CA LYS A 46 4.85 -4.33 -20.07
C LYS A 46 4.13 -4.48 -18.74
N TYR A 47 4.65 -3.81 -17.73
CA TYR A 47 4.04 -3.75 -16.41
C TYR A 47 3.95 -2.31 -15.92
N LYS A 48 3.04 -2.05 -14.99
CA LYS A 48 2.94 -0.79 -14.26
C LYS A 48 2.81 -1.10 -12.78
N SER A 49 3.72 -0.56 -11.99
CA SER A 49 3.69 -0.55 -10.54
C SER A 49 2.98 0.70 -10.04
N THR A 50 2.09 0.56 -9.07
CA THR A 50 1.37 1.68 -8.46
C THR A 50 1.35 1.49 -6.96
N LEU A 51 1.92 2.44 -6.23
CA LEU A 51 1.93 2.44 -4.77
C LEU A 51 0.77 3.26 -4.24
N PHE A 52 -0.08 2.62 -3.45
CA PHE A 52 -1.17 3.25 -2.75
C PHE A 52 -0.70 3.64 -1.37
N LEU A 53 -0.84 4.91 -1.04
CA LEU A 53 -0.45 5.49 0.23
C LEU A 53 -1.61 6.30 0.79
N ARG A 54 -1.61 6.48 2.10
CA ARG A 54 -2.53 7.41 2.74
C ARG A 54 -2.10 8.86 2.46
N GLU A 55 -3.08 9.71 2.20
CA GLU A 55 -2.85 11.13 1.94
C GLU A 55 -2.24 11.86 3.14
N LYS A 56 -1.52 12.94 2.86
CA LYS A 56 -0.99 13.83 3.90
C LYS A 56 -2.15 14.49 4.64
N ASN A 57 -2.16 14.33 5.95
CA ASN A 57 -3.10 15.02 6.82
C ASN A 57 -2.31 15.74 7.90
N ARG A 58 -2.31 17.09 7.84
CA ARG A 58 -1.55 17.95 8.76
C ARG A 58 -1.90 17.71 10.23
N HIS A 59 -3.14 17.32 10.54
CA HIS A 59 -3.54 16.98 11.90
C HIS A 59 -2.94 15.65 12.35
N SER A 60 -2.95 14.63 11.49
CA SER A 60 -2.36 13.32 11.78
C SER A 60 -0.82 13.37 11.87
N GLU A 61 -0.16 14.18 11.03
CA GLU A 61 1.30 14.30 11.03
C GLU A 61 1.88 14.86 12.34
N LEU A 62 1.08 15.64 13.09
CA LEU A 62 1.48 16.12 14.42
C LEU A 62 1.65 14.98 15.43
N TRP A 63 0.93 13.88 15.25
CA TRP A 63 0.90 12.75 16.18
C TRP A 63 1.69 11.55 15.67
N GLU A 64 1.59 11.26 14.37
CA GLU A 64 2.16 10.06 13.75
C GLU A 64 3.47 10.33 13.01
N GLY A 65 3.86 11.61 12.89
CA GLY A 65 5.05 12.04 12.15
C GLY A 65 4.80 12.34 10.67
N PRO A 66 5.83 12.82 9.96
CA PRO A 66 5.73 13.19 8.56
C PRO A 66 5.45 11.96 7.69
N ARG A 67 4.59 12.12 6.69
CA ARG A 67 4.32 11.09 5.68
C ARG A 67 5.01 11.44 4.37
N THR A 68 5.38 10.45 3.58
CA THR A 68 5.98 10.67 2.26
C THR A 68 4.99 11.41 1.37
N GLY A 69 3.75 10.93 1.34
CA GLY A 69 2.68 11.47 0.50
C GLY A 69 2.78 11.02 -0.95
N VAL A 70 1.65 11.04 -1.64
CA VAL A 70 1.47 10.47 -2.98
C VAL A 70 2.37 11.14 -4.02
N GLU A 71 2.60 12.46 -3.91
CA GLU A 71 3.31 13.23 -4.95
C GLU A 71 4.79 12.86 -5.10
N ILE A 72 5.50 12.59 -4.00
CA ILE A 72 6.94 12.28 -4.03
C ILE A 72 7.22 10.78 -3.94
N ALA A 73 6.19 9.96 -3.72
CA ALA A 73 6.32 8.52 -3.56
C ALA A 73 6.93 7.79 -4.78
N PRO A 74 6.64 8.16 -6.04
CA PRO A 74 7.29 7.56 -7.20
C PRO A 74 8.81 7.72 -7.16
N ASP A 75 9.28 8.93 -6.86
CA ASP A 75 10.70 9.25 -6.80
C ASP A 75 11.41 8.56 -5.62
N VAL A 76 10.73 8.46 -4.48
CA VAL A 76 11.30 7.89 -3.24
C VAL A 76 11.34 6.36 -3.28
N PHE A 77 10.28 5.72 -3.77
CA PHE A 77 10.12 4.26 -3.74
C PHE A 77 10.41 3.58 -5.08
N GLY A 78 10.70 4.33 -6.14
CA GLY A 78 11.04 3.80 -7.46
C GLY A 78 9.87 3.09 -8.15
N VAL A 79 8.64 3.55 -7.90
CA VAL A 79 7.41 3.01 -8.53
C VAL A 79 6.97 3.90 -9.70
N ASP A 80 6.22 3.35 -10.65
CA ASP A 80 5.80 4.09 -11.85
C ASP A 80 4.73 5.16 -11.56
N ASP A 81 3.90 4.94 -10.54
CA ASP A 81 2.80 5.83 -10.15
C ASP A 81 2.50 5.66 -8.66
N ALA A 82 1.92 6.68 -8.04
CA ALA A 82 1.42 6.58 -6.68
C ALA A 82 0.03 7.22 -6.61
N LYS A 83 -0.84 6.65 -5.77
CA LYS A 83 -2.23 7.10 -5.62
C LYS A 83 -2.68 7.08 -4.17
N SER A 84 -3.79 7.78 -3.91
CA SER A 84 -4.45 7.73 -2.61
C SER A 84 -4.98 6.32 -2.35
N PHE A 85 -4.84 5.84 -1.10
CA PHE A 85 -5.39 4.56 -0.69
C PHE A 85 -6.92 4.47 -0.91
N GLN A 86 -7.61 5.61 -0.90
CA GLN A 86 -9.06 5.68 -1.19
C GLN A 86 -9.40 5.31 -2.64
N GLU A 87 -8.46 5.50 -3.57
CA GLU A 87 -8.63 5.16 -4.99
C GLU A 87 -8.45 3.67 -5.27
N LEU A 88 -7.86 2.92 -4.33
CA LEU A 88 -7.56 1.50 -4.51
C LEU A 88 -8.82 0.69 -4.82
N GLU A 89 -9.89 0.88 -4.05
CA GLU A 89 -11.15 0.16 -4.25
C GLU A 89 -11.75 0.44 -5.63
N LYS A 90 -11.71 1.70 -6.08
CA LYS A 90 -12.20 2.12 -7.39
C LYS A 90 -11.42 1.44 -8.52
N ILE A 91 -10.09 1.37 -8.40
CA ILE A 91 -9.22 0.74 -9.39
C ILE A 91 -9.45 -0.77 -9.43
N LEU A 92 -9.53 -1.43 -8.27
CA LEU A 92 -9.79 -2.87 -8.19
C LEU A 92 -11.15 -3.23 -8.81
N LYS A 93 -12.21 -2.46 -8.55
CA LYS A 93 -13.52 -2.65 -9.20
C LYS A 93 -13.44 -2.48 -10.72
N GLY A 94 -12.65 -1.51 -11.20
CA GLY A 94 -12.43 -1.32 -12.63
C GLY A 94 -11.72 -2.49 -13.31
N ILE A 95 -10.76 -3.10 -12.62
CA ILE A 95 -9.99 -4.27 -13.10
C ILE A 95 -10.85 -5.54 -13.08
N GLY A 96 -11.68 -5.73 -12.05
CA GLY A 96 -12.53 -6.91 -11.88
C GLY A 96 -13.56 -7.13 -13.01
N ASN A 97 -13.85 -6.10 -13.81
CA ASN A 97 -14.73 -6.20 -14.98
C ASN A 97 -14.03 -6.79 -16.22
N LYS A 98 -12.73 -7.11 -16.14
CA LYS A 98 -11.94 -7.70 -17.23
C LYS A 98 -11.49 -9.12 -16.83
N ASN A 99 -11.13 -9.96 -17.81
CA ASN A 99 -10.49 -11.25 -17.54
C ASN A 99 -9.08 -11.04 -17.00
N VAL A 100 -8.96 -10.87 -15.69
CA VAL A 100 -7.69 -10.59 -14.99
C VAL A 100 -7.48 -11.60 -13.88
N THR A 101 -6.28 -12.14 -13.76
CA THR A 101 -5.87 -12.98 -12.63
C THR A 101 -5.31 -12.09 -11.53
N LEU A 102 -6.01 -12.01 -10.40
CA LEU A 102 -5.53 -11.30 -9.22
C LEU A 102 -4.64 -12.23 -8.38
N TRP A 103 -3.35 -11.93 -8.33
CA TRP A 103 -2.41 -12.57 -7.41
C TRP A 103 -2.41 -11.83 -6.08
N TYR A 104 -2.83 -12.48 -5.00
CA TYR A 104 -2.74 -11.97 -3.64
C TYR A 104 -2.60 -13.15 -2.67
N ASP A 105 -1.89 -12.96 -1.54
CA ASP A 105 -1.86 -13.98 -0.49
C ASP A 105 -3.19 -13.97 0.26
N ALA A 106 -4.10 -14.84 -0.20
CA ALA A 106 -5.42 -15.05 0.39
C ALA A 106 -5.39 -15.91 1.66
N LEU A 107 -4.31 -16.67 1.86
CA LEU A 107 -4.19 -17.63 2.95
C LEU A 107 -3.72 -16.95 4.23
N ASN A 108 -2.92 -15.88 4.11
CA ASN A 108 -2.48 -15.05 5.22
C ASN A 108 -2.84 -13.58 4.97
N PRO A 109 -4.12 -13.20 5.10
CA PRO A 109 -4.53 -11.82 4.92
C PRO A 109 -3.85 -10.93 5.96
N VAL A 110 -2.92 -10.10 5.50
CA VAL A 110 -2.16 -9.17 6.34
C VAL A 110 -3.11 -8.18 7.04
N ASN A 111 -4.22 -7.83 6.40
CA ASN A 111 -5.29 -6.98 6.94
C ASN A 111 -6.48 -7.84 7.41
N THR A 112 -6.32 -8.55 8.52
CA THR A 112 -7.48 -9.16 9.21
C THR A 112 -7.89 -8.21 10.34
N ALA A 113 -9.09 -7.64 10.24
CA ALA A 113 -9.71 -6.84 11.29
C ALA A 113 -10.15 -7.72 12.47
#